data_AF-A0A3P7NLV7-F1
#
_entry.id   AF-A0A3P7NLV7-F1
#
_cell.length_a   1.000
_cell.length_b   1.000
_cell.length_c   1.000
_cell.angle_alpha   90.00
_cell.angle_beta   90.00
_cell.angle_gamma   90.00
#
_symmetry.space_group_name_H-M   'P 1'
#
loop_
_entity.id
_entity.type
_entity.pdbx_description
1 polymer ?
#
loop_
_entity_poly.entity_id
_entity_poly.type
_entity_poly.pdbx_seq_one_letter_code
_entity_poly.pdbx_strand_id
1 'polypeptide(L)'
;MIYLQEDSPRCGRYWAESGVNFMRAKITNSKDAGRHQNMMYVYSMHHYMPRYHIACELTKEEIERNKSDYNISRSGWELAGSYVIPGTHFYSVTAYQNPDVIRVKIDNNPFAKGFRNRHDEFDFSDSPGHGS
;
A
#
# COMPACT_ATOMS: atom_id res chain seq x y z
N MET A 1 12.02 2.55 -0.56
CA MET A 1 10.85 3.15 0.11
C MET A 1 10.13 2.03 0.85
N ILE A 2 10.03 2.13 2.17
CA ILE A 2 9.47 1.08 3.04
C ILE A 2 8.56 1.77 4.06
N TYR A 3 7.40 1.17 4.32
CA TYR A 3 6.58 1.48 5.48
C TYR A 3 6.74 0.34 6.48
N LEU A 4 7.17 0.66 7.70
CA LEU A 4 7.16 -0.29 8.80
C LEU A 4 5.79 -0.23 9.48
N GLN A 5 5.16 -1.38 9.64
CA GLN A 5 3.88 -1.44 10.36
C GLN A 5 4.11 -1.07 11.83
N GLU A 6 3.21 -0.26 12.39
CA GLU A 6 3.40 0.44 13.66
C GLU A 6 3.44 -0.41 14.92
N ASP A 7 2.76 -1.56 14.92
CA ASP A 7 2.81 -2.50 16.04
C ASP A 7 4.11 -3.31 16.03
N SER A 8 4.86 -3.32 14.91
CA SER A 8 6.10 -4.08 14.79
C SER A 8 7.20 -3.51 15.71
N PRO A 9 7.99 -4.36 16.41
CA PRO A 9 7.91 -5.83 16.45
C PRO A 9 6.73 -6.40 17.25
N ARG A 10 6.18 -7.52 16.75
CA ARG A 10 5.35 -8.46 17.52
C ARG A 10 5.72 -9.90 17.20
N CYS A 11 5.41 -10.79 18.14
CA CYS A 11 5.58 -12.23 17.95
C CYS A 11 4.62 -12.76 16.87
N GLY A 12 4.97 -13.88 16.24
CA GLY A 12 4.16 -14.49 15.17
C GLY A 12 2.73 -14.81 15.60
N ARG A 13 2.52 -15.19 16.87
CA ARG A 13 1.18 -15.47 17.42
C ARG A 13 0.25 -14.25 17.36
N TYR A 14 0.75 -13.06 17.71
CA TYR A 14 -0.04 -11.84 17.61
C TYR A 14 -0.53 -11.60 16.17
N TRP A 15 0.37 -11.78 15.19
CA TRP A 15 0.03 -11.59 13.77
C TRP A 15 -0.93 -12.64 13.24
N ALA A 16 -0.79 -13.90 13.68
CA ALA A 16 -1.69 -14.98 13.29
C ALA A 16 -3.11 -14.77 13.83
N GLU A 17 -3.25 -14.19 15.03
CA GLU A 17 -4.55 -13.93 15.67
C GLU A 17 -5.22 -12.64 15.17
N SER A 18 -4.45 -11.54 15.07
CA SER A 18 -5.00 -10.20 14.80
C SER A 18 -4.96 -9.81 13.32
N GLY A 19 -4.15 -10.49 12.51
CA GLY A 19 -3.81 -10.05 11.17
C GLY A 19 -2.93 -8.80 11.16
N VAL A 20 -2.68 -8.26 9.96
CA VAL A 20 -1.86 -7.07 9.74
C VAL A 20 -2.69 -5.99 9.04
N ASN A 21 -2.63 -4.74 9.52
CA ASN A 21 -3.36 -3.61 8.93
C ASN A 21 -2.40 -2.50 8.49
N PHE A 22 -2.56 -2.05 7.24
CA PHE A 22 -1.77 -0.98 6.61
C PHE A 22 -2.56 0.31 6.36
N MET A 23 -3.73 0.50 6.99
CA MET A 23 -4.59 1.68 6.80
C MET A 23 -3.91 3.03 7.08
N ARG A 24 -2.87 3.05 7.92
CA ARG A 24 -2.13 4.27 8.24
C ARG A 24 -1.02 4.59 7.24
N ALA A 25 -0.67 3.66 6.36
CA ALA A 25 0.29 3.90 5.29
C ALA A 25 -0.28 4.91 4.29
N LYS A 26 0.53 5.90 3.91
CA LYS A 26 0.17 6.95 2.96
C LYS A 26 1.16 6.94 1.81
N ILE A 27 0.66 7.15 0.60
CA ILE A 27 1.49 7.44 -0.58
C ILE A 27 1.52 8.95 -0.82
N THR A 28 2.65 9.49 -1.23
CA THR A 28 2.82 10.92 -1.51
C THR A 28 3.78 11.11 -2.68
N ASN A 29 3.61 12.19 -3.43
CA ASN A 29 4.58 12.63 -4.44
C ASN A 29 5.44 13.81 -3.95
N SER A 30 5.32 14.19 -2.67
CA SER A 30 6.19 15.19 -2.05
C SER A 30 7.52 14.58 -1.63
N LYS A 31 8.62 15.30 -1.90
CA LYS A 31 9.97 14.92 -1.46
C LYS A 31 10.12 14.90 0.07
N ASP A 32 9.17 15.51 0.80
CA ASP A 32 9.14 15.50 2.27
C ASP A 32 8.67 14.17 2.88
N ALA A 33 8.39 13.13 2.07
CA ALA A 33 7.97 11.81 2.56
C ALA A 33 8.88 11.25 3.66
N GLY A 34 10.20 11.46 3.54
CA GLY A 34 11.19 10.99 4.52
C GLY A 34 11.06 11.62 5.92
N ARG A 35 10.27 12.68 6.09
CA ARG A 35 9.99 13.31 7.39
C ARG A 35 8.88 12.60 8.17
N HIS A 36 8.09 11.76 7.50
CA HIS A 36 6.94 11.09 8.09
C HIS A 36 7.08 9.58 7.96
N GLN A 37 7.11 8.88 9.10
CA GLN A 37 7.31 7.42 9.15
C GLN A 37 6.25 6.63 8.38
N ASN A 38 5.05 7.20 8.18
CA ASN A 38 3.96 6.54 7.47
C ASN A 38 3.81 6.96 5.99
N MET A 39 4.72 7.78 5.46
CA MET A 39 4.64 8.27 4.08
C MET A 39 5.64 7.58 3.15
N MET A 40 5.11 7.12 2.03
CA MET A 40 5.82 6.44 0.96
C MET A 40 5.85 7.32 -0.29
N TYR A 41 7.05 7.78 -0.67
CA TYR A 41 7.27 8.54 -1.90
C TYR A 41 7.07 7.75 -3.21
N VAL A 42 6.08 8.15 -4.00
CA VAL A 42 5.86 7.63 -5.36
C VAL A 42 6.00 8.74 -6.39
N TYR A 43 6.56 8.41 -7.55
CA TYR A 43 6.45 9.26 -8.74
C TYR A 43 5.02 9.17 -9.26
N SER A 44 4.42 10.29 -9.67
CA SER A 44 3.13 10.29 -10.36
C SER A 44 3.22 9.59 -11.72
N MET A 45 2.10 9.04 -12.21
CA MET A 45 1.99 8.39 -13.51
C MET A 45 2.90 7.16 -13.70
N HIS A 46 3.23 6.47 -12.61
CA HIS A 46 4.07 5.27 -12.62
C HIS A 46 3.29 4.06 -12.13
N HIS A 47 3.65 2.89 -12.66
CA HIS A 47 3.12 1.60 -12.25
C HIS A 47 3.90 1.06 -11.05
N TYR A 48 3.18 0.60 -10.03
CA TYR A 48 3.74 0.06 -8.79
C TYR A 48 3.15 -1.30 -8.45
N MET A 49 3.99 -2.15 -7.87
CA MET A 49 3.63 -3.44 -7.29
C MET A 49 3.95 -3.41 -5.79
N PRO A 50 2.93 -3.41 -4.91
CA PRO A 50 3.15 -3.59 -3.48
C PRO A 50 3.87 -4.91 -3.18
N ARG A 51 4.88 -4.85 -2.31
CA ARG A 51 5.60 -6.01 -1.79
C ARG A 51 5.55 -6.00 -0.27
N TYR A 52 5.26 -7.16 0.30
CA TYR A 52 5.15 -7.37 1.74
C TYR A 52 6.34 -8.18 2.20
N HIS A 53 7.07 -7.67 3.17
CA HIS A 53 8.27 -8.30 3.70
C HIS A 53 8.02 -8.68 5.15
N ILE A 54 8.32 -9.95 5.49
CA ILE A 54 8.30 -10.43 6.87
C ILE A 54 9.75 -10.62 7.29
N ALA A 55 10.15 -9.92 8.35
CA ALA A 55 11.46 -10.05 8.94
C ALA A 55 11.35 -10.54 10.38
N CYS A 56 12.25 -11.44 10.77
CA CYS A 56 12.37 -11.96 12.12
C CYS A 56 13.56 -11.31 12.81
N GLU A 57 13.38 -10.93 14.06
CA GLU A 57 14.49 -10.50 14.92
C GLU A 57 15.29 -11.75 15.31
N LEU A 58 16.60 -11.70 15.11
CA LEU A 58 17.50 -12.80 15.41
C LEU A 58 17.96 -12.72 16.87
N THR A 59 18.12 -13.88 17.52
CA THR A 59 18.76 -13.92 18.84
C THR A 59 20.26 -13.63 18.72
N LYS A 60 20.89 -13.28 19.84
CA LYS A 60 22.36 -13.06 19.87
C LYS A 60 23.11 -14.32 19.43
N GLU A 61 22.64 -15.49 19.84
CA GLU A 61 23.21 -16.78 19.48
C GLU A 61 23.04 -17.09 17.98
N GLU A 62 21.95 -16.67 17.36
CA GLU A 62 21.74 -16.79 15.90
C GLU A 62 22.64 -15.85 15.11
N ILE A 63 22.77 -14.60 15.56
CA ILE A 63 23.70 -13.62 14.97
C ILE A 63 25.13 -14.14 15.06
N GLU A 64 25.54 -14.69 16.22
CA GLU A 64 26.89 -15.22 16.44
C GLU A 64 27.20 -16.45 15.59
N ARG A 65 26.26 -17.39 15.46
CA ARG A 65 26.41 -18.59 14.63
C ARG A 65 26.58 -18.26 13.16
N ASN A 66 25.91 -17.22 12.68
CA ASN A 66 25.88 -16.89 11.27
C ASN A 66 26.79 -15.69 10.90
N LYS A 67 27.76 -15.33 11.76
CA LYS A 67 28.74 -14.25 11.50
C LYS A 67 29.56 -14.43 10.21
N SER A 68 29.68 -15.65 9.69
CA SER A 68 30.36 -15.95 8.42
C SER A 68 29.55 -15.57 7.19
N ASP A 69 28.23 -15.48 7.31
CA ASP A 69 27.35 -15.11 6.20
C ASP A 69 27.29 -13.59 6.13
N TYR A 70 28.06 -13.02 5.20
CA TYR A 70 28.20 -11.57 4.95
C TYR A 70 26.87 -10.84 4.71
N ASN A 71 25.77 -11.59 4.52
CA ASN A 71 24.41 -11.11 4.27
C ASN A 71 23.54 -11.00 5.52
N ILE A 72 23.97 -11.47 6.70
CA ILE A 72 23.27 -11.11 7.93
C ILE A 72 23.55 -9.66 8.21
N SER A 73 22.53 -8.87 7.88
CA SER A 73 22.48 -7.46 8.14
C SER A 73 22.89 -7.24 9.60
N ARG A 74 23.87 -6.36 9.81
CA ARG A 74 24.24 -5.79 11.12
C ARG A 74 23.04 -5.26 11.93
N SER A 75 21.85 -5.22 11.33
CA SER A 75 20.59 -4.86 11.97
C SER A 75 20.04 -5.90 12.96
N GLY A 76 20.49 -7.16 12.93
CA GLY A 76 19.92 -8.21 13.80
C GLY A 76 18.54 -8.72 13.34
N TRP A 77 18.24 -8.56 12.06
CA TRP A 77 16.99 -9.02 11.44
C TRP A 77 17.28 -9.89 10.22
N GLU A 78 16.52 -10.96 10.06
CA GLU A 78 16.54 -11.84 8.91
C GLU A 78 15.23 -11.76 8.13
N LEU A 79 15.32 -11.68 6.79
CA LEU A 79 14.15 -11.68 5.93
C LEU A 79 13.59 -13.12 5.83
N ALA A 80 12.49 -13.38 6.54
CA ALA A 80 11.81 -14.66 6.48
C ALA A 80 11.07 -14.89 5.15
N GLY A 81 10.60 -13.80 4.52
CA GLY A 81 9.89 -13.92 3.24
C GLY A 81 9.52 -12.59 2.61
N SER A 82 9.30 -12.64 1.30
CA SER A 82 8.81 -11.52 0.49
C SER A 82 7.66 -11.97 -0.39
N TYR A 83 6.54 -11.26 -0.32
CA TYR A 83 5.28 -11.66 -0.92
C TYR A 83 4.67 -10.54 -1.76
N VAL A 84 3.97 -10.94 -2.82
CA VAL A 84 3.14 -10.06 -3.65
C VAL A 84 1.74 -10.63 -3.61
N ILE A 85 0.75 -9.77 -3.37
CA ILE A 85 -0.66 -10.16 -3.45
C ILE A 85 -1.13 -9.89 -4.88
N PRO A 86 -1.56 -10.91 -5.65
CA PRO A 86 -2.05 -10.72 -7.01
C PRO A 86 -3.18 -9.68 -7.07
N GLY A 87 -3.21 -8.88 -8.14
CA GLY A 87 -4.21 -7.83 -8.32
C GLY A 87 -4.00 -6.55 -7.51
N THR A 88 -2.91 -6.43 -6.73
CA THR A 88 -2.63 -5.19 -5.95
C THR A 88 -1.75 -4.17 -6.67
N HIS A 89 -1.45 -4.40 -7.95
CA HIS A 89 -0.77 -3.44 -8.80
C HIS A 89 -1.61 -2.16 -8.97
N PHE A 90 -0.96 -1.01 -9.07
CA PHE A 90 -1.66 0.25 -9.28
C PHE A 90 -0.81 1.26 -10.06
N TYR A 91 -1.49 2.26 -10.62
CA TYR A 91 -0.85 3.47 -11.16
C TYR A 91 -1.03 4.61 -10.18
N SER A 92 0.05 5.32 -9.86
CA SER A 92 -0.01 6.55 -9.09
C SER A 92 -0.60 7.68 -9.93
N VAL A 93 -1.56 8.42 -9.37
CA VAL A 93 -2.16 9.57 -10.05
C VAL A 93 -2.45 10.67 -9.04
N THR A 94 -2.46 11.92 -9.49
CA THR A 94 -2.92 13.07 -8.68
C THR A 94 -4.42 13.32 -8.83
N ALA A 95 -5.04 12.80 -9.89
CA ALA A 95 -6.47 12.78 -10.11
C ALA A 95 -6.84 11.49 -10.89
N TYR A 96 -8.00 10.91 -10.59
CA TYR A 96 -8.47 9.74 -11.33
C TYR A 96 -8.77 10.09 -12.78
N GLN A 97 -8.35 9.23 -13.70
CA GLN A 97 -8.59 9.39 -15.14
C GLN A 97 -9.69 8.45 -15.66
N ASN A 98 -9.82 7.27 -15.05
CA ASN A 98 -10.78 6.26 -15.49
C ASN A 98 -12.11 6.39 -14.70
N PRO A 99 -13.25 6.63 -15.36
CA PRO A 99 -14.54 6.79 -14.70
C PRO A 99 -15.02 5.52 -13.98
N ASP A 100 -14.69 4.33 -14.47
CA ASP A 100 -15.02 3.07 -13.79
C ASP A 100 -14.27 2.95 -12.46
N VAL A 101 -13.01 3.38 -12.42
CA VAL A 101 -12.23 3.43 -11.17
C VAL A 101 -12.86 4.43 -10.19
N ILE A 102 -13.30 5.59 -10.67
CA ILE A 102 -13.99 6.60 -9.84
C ILE A 102 -15.26 6.00 -9.23
N ARG A 103 -16.12 5.37 -10.04
CA ARG A 103 -17.34 4.71 -9.59
C ARG A 103 -17.06 3.65 -8.53
N VAL A 104 -16.16 2.71 -8.82
CA VAL A 104 -15.78 1.66 -7.85
C VAL A 104 -15.24 2.26 -6.54
N LYS A 105 -14.47 3.35 -6.60
CA LYS A 105 -13.98 4.04 -5.39
C LYS A 105 -15.10 4.73 -4.62
N ILE A 106 -16.07 5.36 -5.29
CA ILE A 106 -17.24 5.98 -4.64
C ILE A 106 -18.08 4.92 -3.92
N ASP A 107 -18.37 3.80 -4.60
CA ASP A 107 -19.24 2.74 -4.09
C ASP A 107 -18.63 2.01 -2.89
N ASN A 108 -17.32 1.74 -2.93
CA ASN A 108 -16.67 0.87 -1.95
C ASN A 108 -15.96 1.60 -0.82
N ASN A 109 -15.56 2.87 -0.99
CA ASN A 109 -14.86 3.61 0.06
C ASN A 109 -15.88 4.25 1.04
N PRO A 110 -15.88 3.90 2.35
CA PRO A 110 -16.79 4.50 3.33
C PRO A 110 -16.71 6.03 3.41
N PHE A 111 -15.53 6.61 3.17
CA PHE A 111 -15.32 8.06 3.22
C PHE A 111 -15.89 8.80 2.00
N ALA A 112 -16.31 8.09 0.95
CA ALA A 112 -16.90 8.65 -0.27
C ALA A 112 -18.43 8.53 -0.31
N LYS A 113 -19.09 8.12 0.80
CA LYS A 113 -20.54 7.86 0.82
C LYS A 113 -21.41 9.03 0.32
N GLY A 114 -21.02 10.28 0.57
CA GLY A 114 -21.75 11.47 0.11
C GLY A 114 -21.76 11.68 -1.41
N PHE A 115 -20.93 10.96 -2.15
CA PHE A 115 -20.89 11.01 -3.61
C PHE A 115 -21.80 9.96 -4.27
N ARG A 116 -22.28 8.97 -3.51
CA ARG A 116 -23.07 7.83 -4.05
C ARG A 116 -24.44 8.24 -4.57
N ASN A 117 -25.10 9.17 -3.88
CA ASN A 117 -26.46 9.62 -4.23
C ASN A 117 -26.48 10.57 -5.45
N ARG A 118 -25.33 10.93 -6.01
CA ARG A 118 -25.24 11.76 -7.23
C ARG A 118 -25.12 10.92 -8.50
N HIS A 119 -25.13 9.59 -8.39
CA HIS A 119 -25.11 8.72 -9.55
C HIS A 119 -26.39 8.81 -10.40
N ASP A 120 -27.52 9.22 -9.81
CA ASP A 120 -28.79 9.37 -10.52
C ASP A 120 -28.82 10.63 -11.43
N GLU A 121 -27.87 11.56 -11.30
CA GLU A 121 -27.81 12.81 -12.09
C GLU A 121 -26.78 12.75 -13.25
N PHE A 122 -25.93 11.73 -13.32
CA PHE A 122 -24.89 11.58 -14.35
C PHE A 122 -25.16 10.39 -15.29
N ASP A 123 -26.42 10.23 -15.71
CA ASP A 123 -26.72 9.38 -16.85
C ASP A 123 -26.23 10.10 -18.11
N PHE A 124 -25.11 9.65 -18.69
CA PHE A 124 -24.51 10.20 -19.91
C PHE A 124 -25.33 9.86 -21.18
N SER A 125 -26.63 9.60 -21.03
CA SER A 125 -27.53 9.21 -22.12
C SER A 125 -28.07 10.38 -22.95
N ASP A 126 -27.79 11.63 -22.57
CA ASP A 126 -28.25 12.80 -23.34
C ASP A 126 -27.09 13.47 -24.09
N SER A 127 -26.64 12.83 -25.16
CA SER A 127 -25.92 13.53 -26.23
C SER A 127 -26.95 13.98 -27.28
N PRO A 128 -27.11 15.29 -27.56
CA PRO A 128 -28.04 15.76 -28.57
C PRO A 128 -27.58 15.27 -29.95
N GLY A 129 -28.53 14.71 -30.69
CA GLY A 129 -28.31 13.97 -31.93
C GLY A 129 -27.45 14.67 -32.98
N HIS A 130 -26.73 13.85 -33.74
CA HIS A 130 -26.27 14.22 -35.08
C HIS A 130 -27.49 14.54 -35.96
N GLY A 131 -27.80 15.83 -36.09
CA GLY A 131 -28.61 16.35 -37.17
C GLY A 131 -27.75 16.48 -38.44
N SER A 132 -28.12 15.66 -39.43
CA SER A 132 -27.97 15.83 -40.90
C SER A 132 -26.66 16.40 -41.45
#